data_AF-Q2IMI7-F1
#
_entry.id   AF-Q2IMI7-F1
#
_cell.length_a   1.000
_cell.length_b   1.000
_cell.length_c   1.000
_cell.angle_alpha   90.00
_cell.angle_beta   90.00
_cell.angle_gamma   90.00
#
_symmetry.space_group_name_H-M   'P 1'
#
loop_
_entity.id
_entity.type
_entity.pdbx_description
1 polymer ?
#
loop_
_entity_poly.entity_id
_entity_poly.type
_entity_poly.pdbx_seq_one_letter_code
_entity_poly.pdbx_strand_id
1 'polypeptide(L)'
;MPARHSLAPLACAATLLALLAASPARSAAAQQAPPPAGAPGEPPCEPVKPCEIPDEPAAGPAEPPAELGAEVRRLFDLVACRGAAPAGLDAQVVAAFCAEQRKALEAFRAGPRAQAFEALAPLRPAGLPSSVVVPGGADLLTALGAFPGLKNVTTFSAAPAGDPRVLAGLAPDRLRQGLAAVRAGAQALLRGEGASARGAARAGEFPVQLALFLTALAAEGYEPTGLRSFAVQPDGTLRYLTRAELGAGRAPLASSELTFVRRGDDPRTRTRTHRHVAAELSDAAVARSPGVLAHLAGKGELSVALGAAGASPWRDDHARLRTLLLERAAMVVSSGPRLPAALARQAGLSAEERGPFQVVRRPAR
;
A
#
# COMPACT_ATOMS: atom_id res chain seq x y z
N MET A 1 28.47 62.73 9.74
CA MET A 1 28.59 62.58 11.20
C MET A 1 27.63 61.49 11.65
N PRO A 2 28.10 60.47 12.37
CA PRO A 2 27.44 59.18 12.50
C PRO A 2 26.77 58.98 13.88
N ALA A 3 25.80 58.06 13.95
CA ALA A 3 25.55 57.29 15.16
C ALA A 3 25.26 55.84 14.75
N ARG A 4 26.31 55.03 14.84
CA ARG A 4 26.29 53.57 14.73
C ARG A 4 25.99 53.03 16.13
N HIS A 5 25.04 52.09 16.24
CA HIS A 5 25.00 51.18 17.38
C HIS A 5 25.14 49.75 16.87
N SER A 6 26.39 49.28 16.92
CA SER A 6 26.75 47.87 17.02
C SER A 6 26.60 47.44 18.48
N LEU A 7 25.94 46.32 18.75
CA LEU A 7 26.25 45.47 19.90
C LEU A 7 26.23 44.00 19.47
N ALA A 8 27.21 43.30 20.01
CA ALA A 8 27.82 42.08 19.53
C ALA A 8 27.12 40.81 20.08
N PRO A 9 27.53 39.60 19.64
CA PRO A 9 26.85 38.34 19.92
C PRO A 9 27.29 37.74 21.26
N LEU A 10 26.36 37.13 22.00
CA LEU A 10 26.68 36.26 23.12
C LEU A 10 27.03 34.86 22.60
N ALA A 11 28.32 34.55 22.63
CA ALA A 11 28.84 33.19 22.59
C ALA A 11 28.87 32.65 24.02
N CYS A 12 28.14 31.58 24.30
CA CYS A 12 28.36 30.72 25.46
C CYS A 12 28.93 29.40 24.95
N ALA A 13 30.24 29.24 25.12
CA ALA A 13 30.92 27.98 24.97
C ALA A 13 30.91 27.21 26.30
N ALA A 14 30.98 25.88 26.15
CA ALA A 14 31.81 24.96 26.94
C ALA A 14 31.07 23.92 27.82
N THR A 15 31.30 22.67 27.41
CA THR A 15 31.65 21.47 28.20
C THR A 15 30.60 20.76 29.06
N LEU A 16 30.21 19.56 28.61
CA LEU A 16 30.09 18.34 29.42
C LEU A 16 30.15 17.12 28.49
N LEU A 17 31.33 16.51 28.38
CA LEU A 17 31.76 15.30 29.07
C LEU A 17 31.27 14.00 28.40
N ALA A 18 32.24 13.28 27.86
CA ALA A 18 32.10 11.97 27.26
C ALA A 18 31.72 10.91 28.30
N LEU A 19 30.79 10.03 27.95
CA LEU A 19 30.62 8.71 28.56
C LEU A 19 30.52 7.67 27.44
N LEU A 20 31.67 7.11 27.11
CA LEU A 20 31.85 5.85 26.42
C LEU A 20 31.30 4.73 27.31
N ALA A 21 30.29 4.00 26.82
CA ALA A 21 29.94 2.69 27.34
C ALA A 21 29.98 1.69 26.17
N ALA A 22 31.15 1.07 26.01
CA ALA A 22 31.33 -0.09 25.17
C ALA A 22 30.52 -1.26 25.74
N SER A 23 29.59 -1.80 24.96
CA SER A 23 28.93 -3.07 25.27
C SER A 23 29.81 -4.22 24.78
N PRO A 24 30.22 -5.17 25.64
CA PRO A 24 30.96 -6.34 25.18
C PRO A 24 30.03 -7.31 24.46
N ALA A 25 30.38 -7.63 23.22
CA ALA A 25 29.82 -8.74 22.47
C ALA A 25 30.14 -10.07 23.20
N ARG A 26 29.10 -10.73 23.74
CA ARG A 26 29.20 -12.13 24.18
C ARG A 26 29.15 -13.04 22.96
N SER A 27 30.33 -13.47 22.50
CA SER A 27 30.48 -14.65 21.63
C SER A 27 30.05 -15.89 22.42
N ALA A 28 28.92 -16.49 22.05
CA ALA A 28 28.56 -17.83 22.48
C ALA A 28 29.28 -18.85 21.57
N ALA A 29 30.41 -19.37 22.04
CA ALA A 29 31.03 -20.56 21.48
C ALA A 29 30.14 -21.77 21.82
N ALA A 30 29.62 -22.42 20.79
CA ALA A 30 28.91 -23.69 20.92
C ALA A 30 29.92 -24.79 21.30
N GLN A 31 29.85 -25.27 22.54
CA GLN A 31 30.48 -26.51 22.97
C GLN A 31 29.67 -27.68 22.40
N GLN A 32 30.26 -28.43 21.47
CA GLN A 32 29.75 -29.72 21.03
C GLN A 32 29.90 -30.75 22.16
N ALA A 33 28.77 -31.28 22.64
CA ALA A 33 28.76 -32.42 23.54
C ALA A 33 29.12 -33.71 22.78
N PRO A 34 29.85 -34.66 23.40
CA PRO A 34 30.13 -35.95 22.80
C PRO A 34 28.85 -36.81 22.71
N PRO A 35 28.74 -37.70 21.70
CA PRO A 35 27.58 -38.55 21.52
C PRO A 35 27.45 -39.59 22.66
N PRO A 36 26.23 -39.89 23.13
CA PRO A 36 26.00 -40.94 24.12
C PRO A 36 26.25 -42.33 23.54
N ALA A 37 26.87 -43.19 24.35
CA ALA A 37 27.15 -44.57 24.04
C ALA A 37 25.87 -45.43 24.12
N GLY A 38 25.69 -46.29 23.10
CA GLY A 38 25.01 -47.59 23.11
C GLY A 38 23.67 -47.70 23.85
N ALA A 39 22.56 -47.60 23.10
CA ALA A 39 21.27 -48.13 23.55
C ALA A 39 21.17 -49.65 23.30
N PRO A 40 20.55 -50.44 24.21
CA PRO A 40 20.31 -51.87 24.01
C PRO A 40 19.29 -52.14 22.90
N GLY A 41 19.43 -53.29 22.23
CA GLY A 41 18.71 -53.69 21.03
C GLY A 41 17.18 -53.61 21.12
N GLU A 42 16.60 -53.08 20.03
CA GLU A 42 15.18 -52.97 19.76
C GLU A 42 14.57 -54.36 19.48
N PRO A 43 13.44 -54.75 20.11
CA PRO A 43 12.77 -56.00 19.80
C PRO A 43 12.14 -55.95 18.40
N PRO A 44 12.00 -57.10 17.71
CA PRO A 44 11.50 -57.13 16.33
C PRO A 44 10.05 -56.64 16.23
N CYS A 45 9.80 -55.73 15.28
CA CYS A 45 8.47 -55.19 14.98
C CYS A 45 7.51 -56.30 14.53
N GLU A 46 6.39 -56.46 15.25
CA GLU A 46 5.21 -57.13 14.70
C GLU A 46 4.58 -56.28 13.57
N PRO A 47 4.06 -56.91 12.50
CA PRO A 47 3.42 -56.18 11.40
C PRO A 47 2.13 -55.52 11.88
N VAL A 48 2.18 -54.18 12.02
CA VAL A 48 1.01 -53.37 12.38
C VAL A 48 0.02 -53.41 11.21
N LYS A 49 -1.21 -53.89 11.47
CA LYS A 49 -2.33 -53.82 10.52
C LYS A 49 -2.48 -52.37 10.02
N PRO A 50 -2.69 -52.12 8.72
CA PRO A 50 -2.99 -50.78 8.22
C PRO A 50 -4.17 -50.20 9.00
N CYS A 51 -3.93 -49.14 9.76
CA CYS A 51 -4.99 -48.43 10.45
C CYS A 51 -5.93 -47.86 9.38
N GLU A 52 -7.20 -48.28 9.38
CA GLU A 52 -8.26 -47.54 8.70
C GLU A 52 -8.25 -46.12 9.24
N ILE A 53 -7.85 -45.17 8.40
CA ILE A 53 -7.97 -43.74 8.70
C ILE A 53 -9.47 -43.46 8.64
N PRO A 54 -10.11 -43.00 9.74
CA PRO A 54 -11.51 -42.62 9.69
C PRO A 54 -11.70 -41.55 8.62
N ASP A 55 -12.64 -41.76 7.70
CA ASP A 55 -13.00 -40.77 6.68
C ASP A 55 -13.30 -39.44 7.36
N GLU A 56 -12.43 -38.46 7.13
CA GLU A 56 -12.59 -37.12 7.66
C GLU A 56 -13.88 -36.54 7.06
N PRO A 57 -14.85 -36.11 7.89
CA PRO A 57 -16.15 -35.68 7.39
C PRO A 57 -15.97 -34.55 6.39
N ALA A 58 -16.57 -34.73 5.21
CA ALA A 58 -16.48 -33.78 4.11
C ALA A 58 -16.74 -32.35 4.61
N ALA A 59 -15.76 -31.46 4.41
CA ALA A 59 -15.86 -30.07 4.81
C ALA A 59 -17.14 -29.45 4.24
N GLY A 60 -17.96 -28.88 5.12
CA GLY A 60 -19.19 -28.19 4.73
C GLY A 60 -18.92 -27.07 3.72
N PRO A 61 -19.96 -26.59 3.02
CA PRO A 61 -19.81 -25.55 1.99
C PRO A 61 -19.14 -24.31 2.59
N ALA A 62 -18.10 -23.82 1.91
CA ALA A 62 -17.34 -22.66 2.35
C ALA A 62 -18.23 -21.41 2.46
N GLU A 63 -18.14 -20.69 3.58
CA GLU A 63 -18.85 -19.43 3.80
C GLU A 63 -18.42 -18.39 2.74
N PRO A 64 -19.34 -17.57 2.19
CA PRO A 64 -18.99 -16.55 1.22
C PRO A 64 -18.06 -15.47 1.81
N PRO A 65 -17.29 -14.76 0.95
CA PRO A 65 -16.51 -13.60 1.36
C PRO A 65 -17.34 -12.52 2.06
N ALA A 66 -16.76 -11.88 3.07
CA ALA A 66 -17.40 -10.74 3.73
C ALA A 66 -17.38 -9.50 2.84
N GLU A 67 -18.56 -8.97 2.55
CA GLU A 67 -18.77 -7.71 1.84
C GLU A 67 -18.91 -6.53 2.83
N LEU A 68 -18.11 -5.48 2.62
CA LEU A 68 -18.04 -4.27 3.45
C LEU A 68 -18.41 -3.00 2.66
N GLY A 69 -19.29 -3.15 1.68
CA GLY A 69 -19.71 -2.08 0.76
C GLY A 69 -20.35 -0.88 1.47
N ALA A 70 -21.16 -1.13 2.50
CA ALA A 70 -21.81 -0.06 3.26
C ALA A 70 -20.79 0.74 4.10
N GLU A 71 -19.86 0.04 4.74
CA GLU A 71 -18.83 0.65 5.59
C GLU A 71 -17.83 1.44 4.77
N VAL A 72 -17.37 0.92 3.63
CA VAL A 72 -16.48 1.66 2.74
C VAL A 72 -17.17 2.88 2.13
N ARG A 73 -18.47 2.79 1.83
CA ARG A 73 -19.26 3.93 1.34
C ARG A 73 -19.36 5.02 2.41
N ARG A 74 -19.64 4.66 3.66
CA ARG A 74 -19.67 5.60 4.79
C ARG A 74 -18.32 6.30 5.00
N LEU A 75 -17.21 5.56 4.90
CA LEU A 75 -15.87 6.15 4.97
C LEU A 75 -15.61 7.07 3.76
N PHE A 76 -16.05 6.68 2.57
CA PHE A 76 -15.90 7.49 1.36
C PHE A 76 -16.67 8.81 1.48
N ASP A 77 -17.93 8.78 1.92
CA ASP A 77 -18.74 10.01 2.08
C ASP A 77 -18.09 10.97 3.08
N LEU A 78 -17.45 10.45 4.15
CA LEU A 78 -16.64 11.24 5.08
C LEU A 78 -15.42 11.90 4.40
N VAL A 79 -14.58 11.14 3.70
CA VAL A 79 -13.31 11.67 3.15
C VAL A 79 -13.47 12.44 1.83
N ALA A 80 -14.52 12.13 1.07
CA ALA A 80 -14.95 12.89 -0.09
C ALA A 80 -15.82 14.10 0.30
N CYS A 81 -16.17 14.23 1.59
CA CYS A 81 -16.96 15.31 2.16
C CYS A 81 -18.30 15.54 1.46
N ARG A 82 -19.05 14.43 1.29
CA ARG A 82 -20.38 14.40 0.67
C ARG A 82 -21.46 14.35 1.74
N GLY A 83 -22.44 15.24 1.61
CA GLY A 83 -23.61 15.26 2.50
C GLY A 83 -23.28 15.68 3.93
N ALA A 84 -24.16 15.27 4.86
CA ALA A 84 -24.00 15.51 6.28
C ALA A 84 -22.94 14.60 6.92
N ALA A 85 -22.48 14.96 8.12
CA ALA A 85 -21.60 14.09 8.89
C ALA A 85 -22.25 12.71 9.11
N PRO A 86 -21.53 11.60 8.90
CA PRO A 86 -22.08 10.27 9.16
C PRO A 86 -22.60 10.14 10.59
N ALA A 87 -23.76 9.50 10.77
CA ALA A 87 -24.37 9.32 12.08
C ALA A 87 -23.37 8.74 13.10
N GLY A 88 -23.38 9.23 14.34
CA GLY A 88 -22.47 8.78 15.40
C GLY A 88 -21.06 9.38 15.37
N LEU A 89 -20.72 10.21 14.37
CA LEU A 89 -19.48 10.99 14.37
C LEU A 89 -19.71 12.42 14.86
N ASP A 90 -18.70 12.99 15.51
CA ASP A 90 -18.74 14.38 15.96
C ASP A 90 -18.84 15.34 14.75
N ALA A 91 -19.99 16.02 14.64
CA ALA A 91 -20.30 16.86 13.48
C ALA A 91 -19.36 18.06 13.34
N GLN A 92 -18.86 18.63 14.45
CA GLN A 92 -17.95 19.78 14.40
C GLN A 92 -16.57 19.36 13.89
N VAL A 93 -16.05 18.22 14.38
CA VAL A 93 -14.79 17.64 13.91
C VAL A 93 -14.87 17.31 12.42
N VAL A 94 -15.98 16.68 11.97
CA VAL A 94 -16.20 16.37 10.55
C VAL A 94 -16.30 17.63 9.70
N ALA A 95 -17.05 18.64 10.14
CA ALA A 95 -17.20 19.90 9.40
C ALA A 95 -15.86 20.62 9.21
N ALA A 96 -15.03 20.69 10.26
CA ALA A 96 -13.72 21.31 10.21
C ALA A 96 -12.76 20.56 9.26
N PHE A 97 -12.73 19.23 9.31
CA PHE A 97 -11.98 18.41 8.35
C PHE A 97 -12.45 18.69 6.92
N CYS A 98 -13.76 18.71 6.70
CA CYS A 98 -14.32 18.84 5.36
C CYS A 98 -14.19 20.21 4.72
N ALA A 99 -14.12 21.28 5.52
CA ALA A 99 -13.80 22.61 5.01
C ALA A 99 -12.44 22.64 4.30
N GLU A 100 -11.43 21.99 4.88
CA GLU A 100 -10.07 21.95 4.32
C GLU A 100 -9.93 20.90 3.21
N GLN A 101 -10.57 19.73 3.39
CA GLN A 101 -10.50 18.64 2.43
C GLN A 101 -11.12 19.02 1.08
N ARG A 102 -12.25 19.75 1.07
CA ARG A 102 -12.86 20.24 -0.19
C ARG A 102 -11.93 21.18 -0.95
N LYS A 103 -11.33 22.16 -0.26
CA LYS A 103 -10.34 23.06 -0.87
C LYS A 103 -9.19 22.29 -1.49
N ALA A 104 -8.68 21.27 -0.81
CA ALA A 104 -7.59 20.44 -1.33
C ALA A 104 -7.99 19.65 -2.59
N LEU A 105 -9.18 19.05 -2.60
CA LEU A 105 -9.71 18.31 -3.76
C LEU A 105 -9.96 19.24 -4.96
N GLU A 106 -10.52 20.43 -4.72
CA GLU A 106 -10.73 21.44 -5.76
C GLU A 106 -9.41 21.95 -6.33
N ALA A 107 -8.45 22.29 -5.45
CA ALA A 107 -7.11 22.73 -5.84
C ALA A 107 -6.36 21.67 -6.66
N PHE A 108 -6.52 20.38 -6.33
CA PHE A 108 -5.95 19.31 -7.14
C PHE A 108 -6.54 19.29 -8.56
N ARG A 109 -7.87 19.30 -8.69
CA ARG A 109 -8.55 19.20 -9.99
C ARG A 109 -8.24 20.37 -10.91
N ALA A 110 -8.12 21.58 -10.35
CA ALA A 110 -7.71 22.77 -11.09
C ALA A 110 -6.18 22.90 -11.24
N GLY A 111 -5.42 22.08 -10.51
CA GLY A 111 -4.00 22.26 -10.29
C GLY A 111 -3.10 21.69 -11.38
N PRO A 112 -1.81 22.04 -11.35
CA PRO A 112 -0.83 21.63 -12.35
C PRO A 112 -0.63 20.12 -12.39
N ARG A 113 -0.89 19.38 -11.29
CA ARG A 113 -0.71 17.93 -11.30
C ARG A 113 -1.77 17.20 -12.11
N ALA A 114 -3.04 17.61 -12.01
CA ALA A 114 -4.09 17.05 -12.85
C ALA A 114 -3.77 17.30 -14.34
N GLN A 115 -3.32 18.51 -14.68
CA GLN A 115 -2.87 18.87 -16.03
C GLN A 115 -1.64 18.06 -16.48
N ALA A 116 -0.72 17.78 -15.56
CA ALA A 116 0.48 17.00 -15.86
C ALA A 116 0.14 15.54 -16.23
N PHE A 117 -0.93 14.95 -15.68
CA PHE A 117 -1.40 13.62 -16.11
C PHE A 117 -1.88 13.62 -17.56
N GLU A 118 -2.60 14.67 -17.99
CA GLU A 118 -3.02 14.82 -19.38
C GLU A 118 -1.83 14.92 -20.34
N ALA A 119 -0.74 15.57 -19.91
CA ALA A 119 0.49 15.67 -20.68
C ALA A 119 1.19 14.31 -20.93
N LEU A 120 0.79 13.24 -20.24
CA LEU A 120 1.28 11.87 -20.49
C LEU A 120 0.59 11.19 -21.67
N ALA A 121 -0.56 11.70 -22.14
CA ALA A 121 -1.35 11.05 -23.17
C ALA A 121 -0.56 10.67 -24.44
N PRO A 122 0.30 11.54 -25.00
CA PRO A 122 1.09 11.22 -26.19
C PRO A 122 2.18 10.16 -25.97
N LEU A 123 2.54 9.89 -24.72
CA LEU A 123 3.63 8.96 -24.37
C LEU A 123 3.14 7.53 -24.16
N ARG A 124 1.83 7.33 -24.02
CA ARG A 124 1.22 6.02 -23.78
C ARG A 124 1.20 5.20 -25.07
N PRO A 125 1.88 4.04 -25.13
CA PRO A 125 1.74 3.11 -26.25
C PRO A 125 0.29 2.64 -26.43
N ALA A 126 -0.07 2.32 -27.67
CA ALA A 126 -1.30 1.59 -27.94
C ALA A 126 -1.22 0.20 -27.28
N GLY A 127 -2.36 -0.30 -26.76
CA GLY A 127 -2.43 -1.64 -26.19
C GLY A 127 -1.75 -1.82 -24.82
N LEU A 128 -1.49 -0.74 -24.08
CA LEU A 128 -0.95 -0.85 -22.72
C LEU A 128 -1.77 -1.84 -21.86
N PRO A 129 -1.10 -2.65 -21.02
CA PRO A 129 -1.78 -3.53 -20.08
C PRO A 129 -2.76 -2.73 -19.20
N SER A 130 -3.99 -3.22 -19.10
CA SER A 130 -5.02 -2.63 -18.22
C SER A 130 -4.82 -2.98 -16.74
N SER A 131 -3.78 -3.79 -16.46
CA SER A 131 -3.29 -4.11 -15.12
C SER A 131 -2.13 -3.19 -14.76
N VAL A 132 -2.33 -2.38 -13.72
CA VAL A 132 -1.33 -1.45 -13.18
C VAL A 132 -0.82 -1.97 -11.85
N VAL A 133 0.47 -1.80 -11.56
CA VAL A 133 1.06 -2.10 -10.26
C VAL A 133 1.75 -0.87 -9.68
N VAL A 134 1.62 -0.70 -8.37
CA VAL A 134 2.26 0.37 -7.59
C VAL A 134 3.12 -0.28 -6.51
N PRO A 135 4.38 -0.64 -6.83
CA PRO A 135 5.26 -1.28 -5.87
C PRO A 135 5.79 -0.29 -4.83
N GLY A 136 5.93 -0.76 -3.60
CA GLY A 136 6.60 -0.04 -2.51
C GLY A 136 5.84 1.16 -1.96
N GLY A 137 4.65 1.46 -2.48
CA GLY A 137 3.85 2.61 -2.11
C GLY A 137 2.35 2.38 -2.28
N ALA A 138 1.57 3.34 -1.78
CA ALA A 138 0.12 3.29 -1.77
C ALA A 138 -0.51 4.46 -2.56
N ASP A 139 0.25 5.02 -3.51
CA ASP A 139 -0.20 6.13 -4.34
C ASP A 139 -1.11 5.64 -5.49
N LEU A 140 -2.37 5.40 -5.14
CA LEU A 140 -3.41 5.08 -6.11
C LEU A 140 -3.69 6.23 -7.08
N LEU A 141 -3.46 7.49 -6.67
CA LEU A 141 -3.74 8.67 -7.47
C LEU A 141 -2.86 8.72 -8.72
N THR A 142 -1.56 8.48 -8.56
CA THR A 142 -0.64 8.40 -9.70
C THR A 142 -1.03 7.32 -10.70
N ALA A 143 -1.49 6.14 -10.23
CA ALA A 143 -1.96 5.09 -11.11
C ALA A 143 -3.21 5.50 -11.91
N LEU A 144 -4.21 6.11 -11.25
CA LEU A 144 -5.44 6.54 -11.89
C LEU A 144 -5.21 7.62 -12.95
N GLY A 145 -4.38 8.62 -12.63
CA GLY A 145 -4.07 9.73 -13.53
C GLY A 145 -3.18 9.30 -14.71
N ALA A 146 -2.13 8.51 -14.45
CA ALA A 146 -1.22 8.06 -15.51
C ALA A 146 -1.88 7.06 -16.47
N PHE A 147 -2.76 6.18 -15.95
CA PHE A 147 -3.36 5.07 -16.69
C PHE A 147 -4.90 5.12 -16.63
N PRO A 148 -5.56 6.08 -17.31
CA PRO A 148 -7.01 6.27 -17.24
C PRO A 148 -7.82 5.08 -17.79
N GLY A 149 -7.21 4.23 -18.61
CA GLY A 149 -7.78 2.99 -19.14
C GLY A 149 -7.64 1.76 -18.22
N LEU A 150 -7.02 1.90 -17.03
CA LEU A 150 -6.83 0.77 -16.13
C LEU A 150 -8.15 0.09 -15.75
N LYS A 151 -8.08 -1.24 -15.60
CA LYS A 151 -9.16 -2.10 -15.10
C LYS A 151 -8.81 -2.69 -13.75
N ASN A 152 -7.55 -3.06 -13.58
CA ASN A 152 -7.02 -3.60 -12.33
C ASN A 152 -5.83 -2.76 -11.90
N VAL A 153 -5.77 -2.38 -10.63
CA VAL A 153 -4.59 -1.75 -10.03
C VAL A 153 -4.23 -2.49 -8.75
N THR A 154 -2.95 -2.83 -8.56
CA THR A 154 -2.46 -3.48 -7.33
C THR A 154 -1.41 -2.61 -6.66
N THR A 155 -1.67 -2.12 -5.45
CA THR A 155 -0.71 -1.36 -4.63
C THR A 155 -0.07 -2.26 -3.59
N PHE A 156 1.22 -2.09 -3.34
CA PHE A 156 1.98 -2.85 -2.35
C PHE A 156 2.64 -1.90 -1.35
N SER A 157 2.28 -2.00 -0.07
CA SER A 157 2.87 -1.18 1.00
C SER A 157 2.89 -1.99 2.29
N ALA A 158 3.83 -1.71 3.20
CA ALA A 158 3.84 -2.34 4.53
C ALA A 158 2.67 -1.89 5.43
N ALA A 159 2.04 -0.75 5.11
CA ALA A 159 0.87 -0.27 5.83
C ALA A 159 -0.36 -1.14 5.51
N PRO A 160 -1.15 -1.58 6.51
CA PRO A 160 -2.42 -2.24 6.27
C PRO A 160 -3.47 -1.26 5.73
N ALA A 161 -4.48 -1.77 5.00
CA ALA A 161 -5.61 -0.95 4.54
C ALA A 161 -6.38 -0.32 5.72
N GLY A 162 -6.64 -1.13 6.74
CA GLY A 162 -7.43 -0.78 7.91
C GLY A 162 -8.90 -1.15 7.79
N ASP A 163 -9.61 -1.20 8.92
CA ASP A 163 -10.99 -1.65 9.02
C ASP A 163 -11.98 -0.47 9.00
N PRO A 164 -12.88 -0.34 8.00
CA PRO A 164 -13.86 0.75 7.97
C PRO A 164 -14.99 0.58 8.99
N ARG A 165 -15.19 -0.61 9.57
CA ARG A 165 -16.22 -0.86 10.57
C ARG A 165 -16.02 -0.05 11.85
N VAL A 166 -14.78 0.36 12.13
CA VAL A 166 -14.43 1.17 13.32
C VAL A 166 -15.20 2.48 13.42
N LEU A 167 -15.71 3.02 12.29
CA LEU A 167 -16.50 4.25 12.27
C LEU A 167 -17.81 4.15 13.07
N ALA A 168 -18.33 2.95 13.33
CA ALA A 168 -19.57 2.77 14.09
C ALA A 168 -19.44 3.09 15.59
N GLY A 169 -18.22 3.12 16.15
CA GLY A 169 -17.98 3.34 17.57
C GLY A 169 -16.74 4.17 17.87
N LEU A 170 -16.32 5.00 16.91
CA LEU A 170 -15.06 5.74 17.05
C LEU A 170 -15.21 6.90 18.03
N ALA A 171 -14.42 6.90 19.10
CA ALA A 171 -14.40 8.00 20.05
C ALA A 171 -13.98 9.33 19.39
N PRO A 172 -14.51 10.49 19.82
CA PRO A 172 -14.22 11.79 19.19
C PRO A 172 -12.73 12.11 19.06
N ASP A 173 -11.92 11.79 20.06
CA ASP A 173 -10.47 12.04 20.01
C ASP A 173 -9.77 11.18 18.97
N ARG A 174 -10.18 9.92 18.83
CA ARG A 174 -9.66 9.01 17.80
C ARG A 174 -10.10 9.44 16.41
N LEU A 175 -11.34 9.93 16.27
CA LEU A 175 -11.81 10.54 15.03
C LEU A 175 -10.97 11.77 14.66
N ARG A 176 -10.72 12.67 15.61
CA ARG A 176 -9.91 13.88 15.38
C ARG A 176 -8.48 13.55 14.97
N GLN A 177 -7.83 12.60 15.66
CA GLN A 177 -6.49 12.12 15.31
C GLN A 177 -6.46 11.47 13.92
N GLY A 178 -7.42 10.58 13.64
CA GLY A 178 -7.54 9.91 12.35
C GLY A 178 -7.72 10.89 11.19
N LEU A 179 -8.66 11.84 11.32
CA LEU A 179 -8.92 12.85 10.30
C LEU A 179 -7.76 13.84 10.13
N ALA A 180 -7.02 14.17 11.20
CA ALA A 180 -5.80 14.96 11.09
C ALA A 180 -4.73 14.24 10.27
N ALA A 181 -4.55 12.93 10.50
CA ALA A 181 -3.63 12.09 9.72
C ALA A 181 -4.08 11.96 8.25
N VAL A 182 -5.37 11.75 8.00
CA VAL A 182 -5.94 11.74 6.64
C VAL A 182 -5.71 13.07 5.95
N ARG A 183 -5.96 14.21 6.62
CA ARG A 183 -5.74 15.54 6.03
C ARG A 183 -4.28 15.73 5.61
N ALA A 184 -3.33 15.43 6.50
CA ALA A 184 -1.90 15.56 6.19
C ALA A 184 -1.50 14.64 5.02
N GLY A 185 -1.93 13.38 5.05
CA GLY A 185 -1.69 12.43 3.98
C GLY A 185 -2.35 12.84 2.66
N ALA A 186 -3.61 13.27 2.67
CA ALA A 186 -4.34 13.70 1.49
C ALA A 186 -3.69 14.93 0.85
N GLN A 187 -3.26 15.90 1.65
CA GLN A 187 -2.56 17.07 1.13
C GLN A 187 -1.25 16.72 0.43
N ALA A 188 -0.42 15.87 1.04
CA ALA A 188 0.82 15.39 0.41
C ALA A 188 0.53 14.51 -0.82
N LEU A 189 -0.50 13.65 -0.74
CA LEU A 189 -0.97 12.80 -1.82
C LEU A 189 -1.40 13.64 -3.01
N LEU A 190 -2.14 14.73 -2.81
CA LEU A 190 -2.69 15.55 -3.88
C LEU A 190 -1.61 16.45 -4.51
N ARG A 191 -0.66 16.96 -3.72
CA ARG A 191 0.49 17.76 -4.22
C ARG A 191 1.59 16.93 -4.90
N GLY A 192 1.65 15.63 -4.64
CA GLY A 192 2.68 14.76 -5.22
C GLY A 192 3.96 14.72 -4.40
N GLU A 193 3.88 15.07 -3.13
CA GLU A 193 4.99 15.08 -2.18
C GLU A 193 5.13 13.72 -1.44
N GLY A 194 4.24 12.79 -1.77
CA GLY A 194 4.21 11.45 -1.19
C GLY A 194 3.39 11.39 0.10
N ALA A 195 2.36 10.56 0.10
CA ALA A 195 1.59 10.22 1.30
C ALA A 195 1.91 8.81 1.77
N SER A 196 2.31 8.68 3.04
CA SER A 196 2.42 7.38 3.70
C SER A 196 1.59 7.41 4.97
N ALA A 197 0.67 6.44 5.11
CA ALA A 197 0.19 6.04 6.42
C ALA A 197 1.38 5.35 7.12
N ARG A 198 2.07 6.06 8.02
CA ARG A 198 3.15 5.44 8.80
C ARG A 198 2.54 4.64 9.95
N GLY A 199 3.00 3.41 10.13
CA GLY A 199 2.61 2.52 11.22
C GLY A 199 1.58 1.47 10.81
N ALA A 200 1.55 0.35 11.55
CA ALA A 200 0.50 -0.64 11.41
C ALA A 200 -0.80 -0.08 11.98
N ALA A 201 -1.87 -0.01 11.19
CA ALA A 201 -3.20 0.25 11.74
C ALA A 201 -3.51 -0.86 12.76
N ARG A 202 -3.80 -0.47 14.00
CA ARG A 202 -4.23 -1.39 15.04
C ARG A 202 -5.75 -1.55 15.00
N ALA A 203 -6.25 -2.65 15.56
CA ALA A 203 -7.69 -2.82 15.73
C ALA A 203 -8.28 -1.62 16.48
N GLY A 204 -9.37 -1.05 15.97
CA GLY A 204 -10.01 0.14 16.55
C GLY A 204 -9.38 1.48 16.16
N GLU A 205 -8.30 1.50 15.39
CA GLU A 205 -7.74 2.75 14.84
C GLU A 205 -8.41 3.15 13.53
N PHE A 206 -8.38 4.46 13.23
CA PHE A 206 -8.92 5.01 11.99
C PHE A 206 -8.18 4.43 10.78
N PRO A 207 -8.87 3.97 9.72
CA PRO A 207 -8.25 3.30 8.56
C PRO A 207 -7.64 4.33 7.59
N VAL A 208 -6.52 4.97 7.99
CA VAL A 208 -5.89 6.08 7.25
C VAL A 208 -5.52 5.66 5.82
N GLN A 209 -4.95 4.48 5.63
CA GLN A 209 -4.51 4.02 4.31
C GLN A 209 -5.69 3.83 3.35
N LEU A 210 -6.76 3.17 3.79
CA LEU A 210 -8.01 3.06 3.03
C LEU A 210 -8.62 4.43 2.74
N ALA A 211 -8.64 5.34 3.71
CA ALA A 211 -9.12 6.71 3.53
C ALA A 211 -8.33 7.49 2.46
N LEU A 212 -7.02 7.26 2.34
CA LEU A 212 -6.20 7.87 1.27
C LEU A 212 -6.53 7.29 -0.12
N PHE A 213 -6.81 5.99 -0.23
CA PHE A 213 -7.30 5.40 -1.49
C PHE A 213 -8.64 6.02 -1.91
N LEU A 214 -9.57 6.16 -0.95
CA LEU A 214 -10.87 6.77 -1.19
C LEU A 214 -10.76 8.25 -1.54
N THR A 215 -9.78 8.95 -0.98
CA THR A 215 -9.43 10.33 -1.37
C THR A 215 -8.94 10.39 -2.82
N ALA A 216 -8.08 9.47 -3.25
CA ALA A 216 -7.63 9.38 -4.64
C ALA A 216 -8.81 9.12 -5.60
N LEU A 217 -9.73 8.22 -5.24
CA LEU A 217 -10.96 8.01 -6.01
C LEU A 217 -11.79 9.30 -6.11
N ALA A 218 -12.00 10.00 -5.00
CA ALA A 218 -12.77 11.24 -4.99
C ALA A 218 -12.13 12.34 -5.84
N ALA A 219 -10.80 12.46 -5.81
CA ALA A 219 -10.04 13.41 -6.60
C ALA A 219 -10.26 13.20 -8.12
N GLU A 220 -10.25 11.95 -8.55
CA GLU A 220 -10.36 11.50 -9.96
C GLU A 220 -11.81 11.27 -10.44
N GLY A 221 -12.80 11.51 -9.58
CA GLY A 221 -14.23 11.39 -9.92
C GLY A 221 -14.76 9.96 -9.94
N TYR A 222 -14.18 9.07 -9.14
CA TYR A 222 -14.65 7.70 -8.92
C TYR A 222 -15.42 7.56 -7.60
N GLU A 223 -16.22 6.51 -7.50
CA GLU A 223 -16.96 6.13 -6.29
C GLU A 223 -16.76 4.63 -6.00
N PRO A 224 -16.60 4.23 -4.73
CA PRO A 224 -16.50 2.82 -4.37
C PRO A 224 -17.85 2.11 -4.49
N THR A 225 -17.81 0.86 -4.90
CA THR A 225 -18.98 -0.01 -5.07
C THR A 225 -18.97 -1.22 -4.14
N GLY A 226 -17.80 -1.60 -3.61
CA GLY A 226 -17.67 -2.75 -2.73
C GLY A 226 -16.26 -2.84 -2.14
N LEU A 227 -16.15 -3.52 -1.01
CA LEU A 227 -14.88 -3.76 -0.33
C LEU A 227 -14.90 -5.18 0.24
N ARG A 228 -13.83 -5.93 -0.04
CA ARG A 228 -13.54 -7.22 0.56
C ARG A 228 -12.13 -7.24 1.11
N SER A 229 -11.86 -8.16 2.03
CA SER A 229 -10.51 -8.44 2.49
C SER A 229 -10.04 -9.81 2.03
N PHE A 230 -8.73 -9.94 1.87
CA PHE A 230 -8.11 -11.19 1.42
C PHE A 230 -6.75 -11.40 2.08
N ALA A 231 -6.27 -12.63 2.01
CA ALA A 231 -4.88 -13.00 2.28
C ALA A 231 -4.24 -13.58 1.01
N VAL A 232 -3.00 -13.17 0.74
CA VAL A 232 -2.20 -13.75 -0.35
C VAL A 232 -1.71 -15.13 0.09
N GLN A 233 -1.98 -16.16 -0.70
CA GLN A 233 -1.54 -17.53 -0.46
C GLN A 233 -0.09 -17.73 -0.95
N PRO A 234 0.63 -18.77 -0.49
CA PRO A 234 2.02 -19.03 -0.89
C PRO A 234 2.24 -19.15 -2.40
N ASP A 235 1.24 -19.59 -3.16
CA ASP A 235 1.25 -19.72 -4.62
C ASP A 235 0.92 -18.41 -5.36
N GLY A 236 0.59 -17.34 -4.63
CA GLY A 236 0.19 -16.04 -5.19
C GLY A 236 -1.30 -15.90 -5.48
N THR A 237 -2.11 -16.92 -5.21
CA THR A 237 -3.57 -16.82 -5.27
C THR A 237 -4.11 -15.99 -4.10
N LEU A 238 -5.35 -15.49 -4.23
CA LEU A 238 -5.99 -14.68 -3.20
C LEU A 238 -7.10 -15.48 -2.54
N ARG A 239 -7.06 -15.58 -1.20
CA ARG A 239 -8.13 -16.15 -0.40
C ARG A 239 -8.90 -15.03 0.28
N TYR A 240 -10.15 -14.83 -0.10
CA TYR A 240 -11.01 -13.82 0.51
C TYR A 240 -11.47 -14.27 1.90
N LEU A 241 -11.56 -13.30 2.81
CA LEU A 241 -11.90 -13.56 4.21
C LEU A 241 -13.42 -13.56 4.41
N THR A 242 -13.92 -14.52 5.17
CA THR A 242 -15.35 -14.63 5.51
C THR A 242 -15.72 -13.77 6.72
N ARG A 243 -17.01 -13.64 7.05
CA ARG A 243 -17.43 -12.80 8.19
C ARG A 243 -16.93 -13.37 9.51
N ALA A 244 -16.92 -14.69 9.66
CA ALA A 244 -16.34 -15.36 10.82
C ALA A 244 -14.84 -15.03 10.98
N GLU A 245 -14.07 -15.06 9.89
CA GLU A 245 -12.63 -14.75 9.94
C GLU A 245 -12.36 -13.28 10.28
N LEU A 246 -13.23 -12.35 9.85
CA LEU A 246 -13.14 -10.94 10.19
C LEU A 246 -13.54 -10.62 11.65
N GLY A 247 -14.27 -11.52 12.31
CA GLY A 247 -14.69 -11.39 13.71
C GLY A 247 -13.67 -11.95 14.71
N ALA A 248 -12.77 -12.83 14.28
CA ALA A 248 -11.84 -13.58 15.13
C ALA A 248 -10.59 -12.79 15.60
N GLY A 249 -10.67 -11.46 15.70
CA GLY A 249 -9.56 -10.63 16.19
C GLY A 249 -8.27 -10.67 15.35
N ARG A 250 -8.31 -11.22 14.13
CA ARG A 250 -7.18 -11.20 13.18
C ARG A 250 -6.85 -9.77 12.79
N ALA A 251 -5.59 -9.51 12.45
CA ALA A 251 -5.07 -8.19 12.10
C ALA A 251 -6.04 -7.43 11.17
N PRO A 252 -6.35 -6.15 11.46
CA PRO A 252 -7.40 -5.40 10.79
C PRO A 252 -7.14 -5.37 9.29
N LEU A 253 -8.08 -5.92 8.51
CA LEU A 253 -8.18 -5.88 7.04
C LEU A 253 -6.88 -5.47 6.33
N ALA A 254 -5.82 -6.27 6.50
CA ALA A 254 -4.48 -5.84 6.12
C ALA A 254 -4.40 -5.60 4.60
N SER A 255 -4.84 -6.60 3.84
CA SER A 255 -5.04 -6.48 2.39
C SER A 255 -6.53 -6.37 2.07
N SER A 256 -6.85 -5.59 1.04
CA SER A 256 -8.22 -5.33 0.64
C SER A 256 -8.38 -5.22 -0.87
N GLU A 257 -9.55 -5.62 -1.35
CA GLU A 257 -10.01 -5.39 -2.71
C GLU A 257 -11.15 -4.38 -2.67
N LEU A 258 -10.91 -3.22 -3.25
CA LEU A 258 -11.85 -2.14 -3.45
C LEU A 258 -12.34 -2.18 -4.90
N THR A 259 -13.64 -2.35 -5.09
CA THR A 259 -14.26 -2.13 -6.41
C THR A 259 -14.78 -0.71 -6.48
N PHE A 260 -14.66 -0.10 -7.66
CA PHE A 260 -15.07 1.29 -7.87
C PHE A 260 -15.47 1.54 -9.33
N VAL A 261 -16.23 2.61 -9.53
CA VAL A 261 -16.75 3.02 -10.83
C VAL A 261 -16.60 4.53 -11.00
N ARG A 262 -16.50 5.02 -12.23
CA ARG A 262 -16.54 6.48 -12.47
C ARG A 262 -17.92 6.98 -12.08
N ARG A 263 -18.03 8.16 -11.48
CA ARG A 263 -19.34 8.73 -11.15
C ARG A 263 -20.20 8.83 -12.42
N GLY A 264 -21.41 8.26 -12.37
CA GLY A 264 -22.35 8.23 -13.48
C GLY A 264 -22.23 7.01 -14.40
N ASP A 265 -21.15 6.23 -14.31
CA ASP A 265 -21.00 4.97 -15.05
C ASP A 265 -21.79 3.82 -14.37
N ASP A 266 -22.21 2.82 -15.17
CA ASP A 266 -22.89 1.62 -14.66
C ASP A 266 -21.88 0.65 -14.02
N PRO A 267 -21.99 0.34 -12.70
CA PRO A 267 -21.08 -0.60 -12.04
C PRO A 267 -21.11 -2.01 -12.64
N ARG A 268 -22.18 -2.44 -13.32
CA ARG A 268 -22.23 -3.78 -13.93
C ARG A 268 -21.27 -3.95 -15.11
N THR A 269 -20.94 -2.86 -15.80
CA THR A 269 -20.15 -2.90 -17.05
C THR A 269 -18.85 -2.12 -16.97
N ARG A 270 -18.74 -1.20 -16.00
CA ARG A 270 -17.62 -0.24 -15.89
C ARG A 270 -16.78 -0.37 -14.63
N THR A 271 -17.09 -1.36 -13.77
CA THR A 271 -16.32 -1.60 -12.55
C THR A 271 -14.83 -1.77 -12.83
N ARG A 272 -14.02 -1.18 -11.95
CA ARG A 272 -12.58 -1.34 -11.85
C ARG A 272 -12.25 -1.89 -10.46
N THR A 273 -11.08 -2.48 -10.35
CA THR A 273 -10.64 -3.13 -9.12
C THR A 273 -9.31 -2.56 -8.67
N HIS A 274 -9.25 -2.10 -7.44
CA HIS A 274 -8.03 -1.77 -6.71
C HIS A 274 -7.78 -2.85 -5.66
N ARG A 275 -6.63 -3.49 -5.72
CA ARG A 275 -6.16 -4.42 -4.69
C ARG A 275 -5.03 -3.77 -3.95
N HIS A 276 -5.17 -3.62 -2.64
CA HIS A 276 -4.08 -3.26 -1.78
C HIS A 276 -3.54 -4.51 -1.08
N VAL A 277 -2.26 -4.81 -1.31
CA VAL A 277 -1.52 -5.88 -0.63
C VAL A 277 -0.65 -5.24 0.45
N ALA A 278 -0.92 -5.59 1.70
CA ALA A 278 -0.09 -5.20 2.83
C ALA A 278 1.16 -6.09 2.90
N ALA A 279 2.24 -5.65 2.26
CA ALA A 279 3.52 -6.36 2.21
C ALA A 279 4.69 -5.38 2.12
N GLU A 280 5.74 -5.67 2.90
CA GLU A 280 7.08 -5.11 2.67
C GLU A 280 7.73 -5.86 1.50
N LEU A 281 8.43 -5.13 0.62
CA LEU A 281 8.94 -5.69 -0.64
C LEU A 281 10.46 -5.87 -0.69
N SER A 282 11.16 -5.73 0.45
CA SER A 282 12.59 -6.06 0.51
C SER A 282 12.81 -7.54 0.20
N ASP A 283 13.98 -7.88 -0.32
CA ASP A 283 14.37 -9.24 -0.67
C ASP A 283 14.25 -10.19 0.54
N ALA A 284 14.56 -9.69 1.74
CA ALA A 284 14.37 -10.44 2.97
C ALA A 284 12.90 -10.69 3.31
N ALA A 285 12.02 -9.69 3.12
CA ALA A 285 10.59 -9.82 3.38
C ALA A 285 9.91 -10.76 2.37
N VAL A 286 10.18 -10.60 1.07
CA VAL A 286 9.59 -11.44 0.03
C VAL A 286 10.08 -12.88 0.10
N ALA A 287 11.31 -13.13 0.59
CA ALA A 287 11.79 -14.49 0.87
C ALA A 287 10.95 -15.20 1.95
N ARG A 288 10.43 -14.46 2.94
CA ARG A 288 9.53 -14.99 3.98
C ARG A 288 8.08 -15.08 3.53
N SER A 289 7.71 -14.45 2.43
CA SER A 289 6.35 -14.39 1.90
C SER A 289 6.34 -14.49 0.38
N PRO A 290 6.76 -15.65 -0.18
CA PRO A 290 6.98 -15.81 -1.62
C PRO A 290 5.73 -15.57 -2.46
N GLY A 291 4.55 -15.80 -1.88
CA GLY A 291 3.25 -15.54 -2.50
C GLY A 291 3.07 -14.10 -3.00
N VAL A 292 3.70 -13.11 -2.38
CA VAL A 292 3.62 -11.70 -2.81
C VAL A 292 4.23 -11.51 -4.20
N LEU A 293 5.44 -12.05 -4.43
CA LEU A 293 6.08 -11.98 -5.75
C LEU A 293 5.39 -12.90 -6.76
N ALA A 294 4.91 -14.08 -6.34
CA ALA A 294 4.13 -14.97 -7.21
C ALA A 294 2.84 -14.28 -7.71
N HIS A 295 2.14 -13.58 -6.82
CA HIS A 295 0.95 -12.78 -7.16
C HIS A 295 1.25 -11.69 -8.19
N LEU A 296 2.40 -11.01 -8.04
CA LEU A 296 2.84 -9.98 -8.98
C LEU A 296 3.22 -10.58 -10.33
N ALA A 297 3.99 -11.68 -10.33
CA ALA A 297 4.45 -12.36 -11.54
C ALA A 297 3.31 -12.96 -12.38
N GLY A 298 2.25 -13.45 -11.72
CA GLY A 298 1.06 -14.01 -12.37
C GLY A 298 0.22 -13.01 -13.17
N LYS A 299 0.50 -11.69 -13.09
CA LYS A 299 -0.23 -10.66 -13.83
C LYS A 299 0.22 -10.49 -15.29
N GLY A 300 1.34 -11.11 -15.68
CA GLY A 300 1.87 -11.00 -17.04
C GLY A 300 2.68 -9.72 -17.26
N GLU A 301 2.40 -9.01 -18.35
CA GLU A 301 2.97 -7.69 -18.66
C GLU A 301 2.32 -6.60 -17.81
N LEU A 302 3.09 -5.60 -17.39
CA LEU A 302 2.70 -4.64 -16.35
C LEU A 302 2.80 -3.19 -16.83
N SER A 303 1.78 -2.41 -16.51
CA SER A 303 1.92 -0.96 -16.37
C SER A 303 2.35 -0.66 -14.93
N VAL A 304 3.37 0.17 -14.72
CA VAL A 304 3.91 0.46 -13.38
C VAL A 304 3.73 1.95 -13.07
N ALA A 305 3.16 2.26 -11.92
CA ALA A 305 3.10 3.61 -11.38
C ALA A 305 3.94 3.70 -10.11
N LEU A 306 4.82 4.70 -10.02
CA LEU A 306 5.61 5.00 -8.83
C LEU A 306 5.26 6.39 -8.32
N GLY A 307 4.60 6.44 -7.17
CA GLY A 307 4.33 7.69 -6.46
C GLY A 307 5.56 8.23 -5.74
N ALA A 308 5.47 9.48 -5.30
CA ALA A 308 6.51 10.12 -4.49
C ALA A 308 6.68 9.49 -3.10
N ALA A 309 5.63 8.86 -2.56
CA ALA A 309 5.73 8.06 -1.35
C ALA A 309 5.81 6.57 -1.68
N GLY A 310 6.99 6.02 -1.46
CA GLY A 310 7.19 4.59 -1.44
C GLY A 310 8.65 4.21 -1.24
N ALA A 311 8.88 2.99 -0.77
CA ALA A 311 10.20 2.37 -0.90
C ALA A 311 10.53 2.28 -2.39
N SER A 312 11.64 2.88 -2.79
CA SER A 312 12.10 2.82 -4.17
C SER A 312 12.35 1.35 -4.55
N PRO A 313 11.68 0.82 -5.60
CA PRO A 313 11.94 -0.54 -6.07
C PRO A 313 13.33 -0.67 -6.71
N TRP A 314 14.07 0.44 -6.84
CA TRP A 314 15.39 0.48 -7.45
C TRP A 314 16.52 0.26 -6.45
N ARG A 315 16.23 0.20 -5.14
CA ARG A 315 17.21 -0.07 -4.07
C ARG A 315 17.83 -1.46 -4.20
N ASP A 316 19.02 -1.62 -3.63
CA ASP A 316 19.78 -2.87 -3.68
C ASP A 316 19.11 -4.03 -2.93
N ASP A 317 18.40 -3.73 -1.84
CA ASP A 317 17.63 -4.69 -1.06
C ASP A 317 16.27 -5.05 -1.68
N HIS A 318 16.01 -4.67 -2.94
CA HIS A 318 14.79 -4.98 -3.71
C HIS A 318 15.14 -5.67 -5.04
N ALA A 319 16.25 -6.39 -5.11
CA ALA A 319 16.77 -6.93 -6.37
C ALA A 319 15.76 -7.85 -7.07
N ARG A 320 15.03 -8.70 -6.32
CA ARG A 320 14.03 -9.62 -6.90
C ARG A 320 12.86 -8.86 -7.53
N LEU A 321 12.36 -7.85 -6.82
CA LEU A 321 11.29 -6.99 -7.31
C LEU A 321 11.76 -6.20 -8.54
N ARG A 322 12.96 -5.59 -8.47
CA ARG A 322 13.55 -4.80 -9.55
C ARG A 322 13.65 -5.62 -10.83
N THR A 323 14.20 -6.83 -10.76
CA THR A 323 14.31 -7.74 -11.91
C THR A 323 12.94 -8.03 -12.52
N LEU A 324 11.96 -8.41 -11.69
CA LEU A 324 10.60 -8.71 -12.16
C LEU A 324 9.96 -7.50 -12.87
N LEU A 325 10.10 -6.29 -12.31
CA LEU A 325 9.56 -5.08 -12.90
C LEU A 325 10.24 -4.72 -14.23
N LEU A 326 11.57 -4.80 -14.30
CA LEU A 326 12.32 -4.48 -15.53
C LEU A 326 12.02 -5.48 -16.66
N GLU A 327 11.81 -6.75 -16.33
CA GLU A 327 11.43 -7.78 -17.31
C GLU A 327 10.01 -7.59 -17.84
N ARG A 328 9.06 -7.25 -16.96
CA ARG A 328 7.61 -7.27 -17.28
C ARG A 328 7.00 -5.92 -17.59
N ALA A 329 7.68 -4.80 -17.31
CA ALA A 329 7.09 -3.48 -17.53
C ALA A 329 6.97 -3.15 -19.02
N ALA A 330 5.74 -2.87 -19.46
CA ALA A 330 5.46 -2.20 -20.73
C ALA A 330 5.81 -0.71 -20.63
N MET A 331 5.41 -0.10 -19.53
CA MET A 331 5.61 1.32 -19.22
C MET A 331 5.69 1.53 -17.72
N VAL A 332 6.61 2.39 -17.28
CA VAL A 332 6.73 2.90 -15.91
C VAL A 332 6.48 4.40 -15.95
N VAL A 333 5.56 4.88 -15.12
CA VAL A 333 5.37 6.32 -14.86
C VAL A 333 5.76 6.57 -13.41
N SER A 334 6.76 7.42 -13.20
CA SER A 334 7.23 7.77 -11.86
C SER A 334 7.12 9.25 -11.60
N SER A 335 6.41 9.63 -10.54
CA SER A 335 6.46 10.97 -9.96
C SER A 335 7.36 11.04 -8.72
N GLY A 336 8.15 9.99 -8.49
CA GLY A 336 8.92 9.77 -7.28
C GLY A 336 10.28 9.14 -7.60
N PRO A 337 10.57 7.91 -7.12
CA PRO A 337 11.82 7.22 -7.44
C PRO A 337 12.05 7.08 -8.95
N ARG A 338 13.09 7.74 -9.45
CA ARG A 338 13.50 7.67 -10.86
C ARG A 338 14.24 6.36 -11.10
N LEU A 339 13.95 5.69 -12.21
CA LEU A 339 14.75 4.56 -12.69
C LEU A 339 16.09 5.10 -13.20
N PRO A 340 17.22 4.65 -12.66
CA PRO A 340 18.54 5.06 -13.14
C PRO A 340 18.74 4.73 -14.62
N ALA A 341 19.32 5.66 -15.38
CA ALA A 341 19.51 5.52 -16.83
C ALA A 341 20.35 4.28 -17.20
N ALA A 342 21.31 3.89 -16.36
CA ALA A 342 22.09 2.67 -16.56
C ALA A 342 21.21 1.41 -16.52
N LEU A 343 20.32 1.31 -15.53
CA LEU A 343 19.38 0.18 -15.40
C LEU A 343 18.36 0.17 -16.54
N ALA A 344 17.83 1.34 -16.92
CA ALA A 344 16.93 1.46 -18.06
C ALA A 344 17.59 0.93 -19.35
N ARG A 345 18.82 1.36 -19.65
CA ARG A 345 19.59 0.90 -20.82
C ARG A 345 19.84 -0.61 -20.80
N GLN A 346 20.23 -1.17 -19.64
CA GLN A 346 20.45 -2.60 -19.48
C GLN A 346 19.17 -3.41 -19.73
N ALA A 347 18.01 -2.87 -19.37
CA ALA A 347 16.71 -3.50 -19.62
C ALA A 347 16.14 -3.26 -21.02
N GLY A 348 16.87 -2.54 -21.90
CA GLY A 348 16.39 -2.17 -23.23
C GLY A 348 15.21 -1.18 -23.18
N LEU A 349 15.19 -0.31 -22.17
CA LEU A 349 14.16 0.70 -21.95
C LEU A 349 14.70 2.11 -22.25
N SER A 350 13.84 2.96 -22.80
CA SER A 350 14.08 4.41 -22.91
C SER A 350 13.38 5.15 -21.77
N ALA A 351 14.02 6.19 -21.24
CA ALA A 351 13.46 7.08 -20.24
C ALA A 351 13.36 8.51 -20.77
N GLU A 352 12.22 9.17 -20.55
CA GLU A 352 11.96 10.57 -20.91
C GLU A 352 11.32 11.29 -19.71
N GLU A 353 11.63 12.56 -19.52
CA GLU A 353 11.00 13.42 -18.52
C GLU A 353 9.83 14.21 -19.13
N ARG A 354 8.68 14.19 -18.45
CA ARG A 354 7.46 14.91 -18.85
C ARG A 354 6.84 15.60 -17.65
N GLY A 355 7.14 16.90 -17.51
CA GLY A 355 6.72 17.66 -16.34
C GLY A 355 7.30 17.04 -15.06
N PRO A 356 6.47 16.71 -14.05
CA PRO A 356 6.96 16.09 -12.82
C PRO A 356 7.26 14.58 -12.97
N PHE A 357 6.97 13.97 -14.13
CA PHE A 357 7.05 12.52 -14.31
C PHE A 357 8.27 12.08 -15.12
N GLN A 358 8.79 10.90 -14.78
CA GLN A 358 9.68 10.12 -15.63
C GLN A 358 8.83 9.03 -16.24
N VAL A 359 8.89 8.93 -17.55
CA VAL A 359 8.24 7.89 -18.33
C VAL A 359 9.31 6.97 -18.87
N VAL A 360 9.25 5.71 -18.47
CA VAL A 360 10.11 4.65 -18.98
C VAL A 360 9.27 3.69 -19.81
N ARG A 361 9.73 3.31 -21.00
CA ARG A 361 9.01 2.37 -21.87
C ARG A 361 9.97 1.60 -22.77
N ARG A 362 9.53 0.43 -23.23
CA ARG A 362 10.18 -0.27 -24.33
C ARG A 362 10.01 0.56 -25.62
N PRO A 363 11.03 0.64 -26.49
CA PRO A 363 10.88 1.22 -27.81
C PRO A 363 9.75 0.50 -28.56
N ALA A 364 8.96 1.25 -29.34
CA ALA A 364 8.01 0.64 -30.27
C ALA A 364 8.81 -0.26 -31.23
N ARG A 365 8.38 -1.52 -31.36
CA ARG A 365 8.97 -2.46 -32.33
C ARG A 365 8.50 -2.16 -33.74
#